data_AF-A0A2D5S000-F1
#
_entry.id   AF-A0A2D5S000-F1
#
_cell.length_a   1.000
_cell.length_b   1.000
_cell.length_c   1.000
_cell.angle_alpha   90.00
_cell.angle_beta   90.00
_cell.angle_gamma   90.00
#
_symmetry.space_group_name_H-M   'P 1'
#
loop_
_entity.id
_entity.type
_entity.pdbx_description
1 polymer ?
#
loop_
_entity_poly.entity_id
_entity_poly.type
_entity_poly.pdbx_seq_one_letter_code
_entity_poly.pdbx_strand_id
1 'polypeptide(L)'
;MNDYLGKAAINKHQAKAAIKAKKFDVAWRLLNEQKTYYMKHANCSGFTKAQAIALDGTVHEDLANILQLEKKYTDALANIIYWAMSGTRTKKTHVKKLTTYFNRCKFEQVSLSVLLGYYEQNIDKSITLIQAKEFVSKLC
;
A
#
# COMPACT_ATOMS: atom_id res chain seq x y z
N MET A 1 -28.80 -6.30 -0.92
CA MET A 1 -27.53 -5.70 -0.46
C MET A 1 -26.40 -6.37 -1.25
N ASN A 2 -25.60 -5.62 -2.00
CA ASN A 2 -24.50 -6.22 -2.78
C ASN A 2 -23.35 -6.59 -1.85
N ASP A 3 -22.92 -7.85 -1.87
CA ASP A 3 -21.78 -8.33 -1.09
C ASP A 3 -20.44 -7.85 -1.69
N TYR A 4 -20.14 -6.56 -1.49
CA TYR A 4 -18.90 -5.97 -1.97
C TYR A 4 -17.67 -6.46 -1.20
N LEU A 5 -17.82 -6.77 0.10
CA LEU A 5 -16.71 -7.29 0.91
C LEU A 5 -16.32 -8.70 0.50
N GLY A 6 -17.29 -9.58 0.24
CA GLY A 6 -17.04 -10.91 -0.29
C GLY A 6 -16.38 -10.89 -1.66
N LYS A 7 -16.85 -10.04 -2.57
CA LYS A 7 -16.19 -9.84 -3.89
C LYS A 7 -14.74 -9.34 -3.75
N ALA A 8 -14.50 -8.38 -2.86
CA ALA A 8 -13.15 -7.92 -2.57
C ALA A 8 -12.26 -9.03 -1.98
N ALA A 9 -12.80 -9.88 -1.11
CA ALA A 9 -12.08 -11.01 -0.52
C ALA A 9 -11.71 -12.07 -1.57
N ILE A 10 -12.63 -12.39 -2.49
CA ILE A 10 -12.38 -13.30 -3.62
C ILE A 10 -11.24 -12.75 -4.48
N ASN A 11 -11.32 -11.48 -4.86
CA ASN A 11 -10.29 -10.84 -5.67
C ASN A 11 -8.92 -10.82 -4.99
N LYS A 12 -8.87 -10.57 -3.67
CA LYS A 12 -7.63 -10.68 -2.89
C LYS A 12 -7.03 -12.08 -2.95
N HIS A 13 -7.86 -13.11 -2.79
CA HIS A 13 -7.41 -14.50 -2.82
C HIS A 13 -6.84 -14.87 -4.20
N GLN A 14 -7.58 -14.54 -5.26
CA GLN A 14 -7.15 -14.76 -6.64
C GLN A 14 -5.90 -13.95 -7.00
N ALA A 15 -5.79 -12.70 -6.53
CA ALA A 15 -4.61 -11.87 -6.74
C ALA A 15 -3.37 -12.54 -6.11
N LYS A 16 -3.49 -13.04 -4.87
CA LYS A 16 -2.38 -13.75 -4.22
C LYS A 16 -1.96 -15.01 -4.98
N ALA A 17 -2.91 -15.75 -5.55
CA ALA A 17 -2.60 -16.89 -6.42
C ALA A 17 -1.88 -16.44 -7.69
N ALA A 18 -2.33 -15.36 -8.34
CA ALA A 18 -1.69 -14.78 -9.52
C ALA A 18 -0.27 -14.27 -9.25
N ILE A 19 -0.02 -13.61 -8.09
CA ILE A 19 1.31 -13.18 -7.65
C ILE A 19 2.25 -14.38 -7.52
N LYS A 20 1.80 -15.46 -6.85
CA LYS A 20 2.59 -16.69 -6.71
C LYS A 20 2.92 -17.33 -8.07
N ALA A 21 1.98 -17.28 -9.00
CA ALA A 21 2.15 -17.75 -10.38
C ALA A 21 2.90 -16.76 -11.29
N LYS A 22 3.41 -15.63 -10.77
CA LYS A 22 4.08 -14.55 -11.51
C LYS A 22 3.23 -13.97 -12.67
N LYS A 23 1.90 -14.07 -12.58
CA LYS A 23 0.96 -13.47 -13.53
C LYS A 23 0.63 -12.04 -13.08
N PHE A 24 1.61 -11.13 -13.18
CA PHE A 24 1.52 -9.81 -12.56
C PHE A 24 0.38 -8.95 -13.12
N ASP A 25 0.14 -8.95 -14.43
CA ASP A 25 -0.98 -8.18 -15.03
C ASP A 25 -2.34 -8.62 -14.46
N VAL A 26 -2.52 -9.93 -14.27
CA VAL A 26 -3.74 -10.49 -13.66
C VAL A 26 -3.84 -10.07 -12.20
N ALA A 27 -2.74 -10.11 -11.46
CA ALA A 27 -2.71 -9.66 -10.07
C ALA A 27 -3.03 -8.16 -9.95
N TRP A 28 -2.46 -7.31 -10.81
CA TRP A 28 -2.76 -5.87 -10.89
C TRP A 28 -4.25 -5.61 -11.13
N ARG A 29 -4.85 -6.30 -12.10
CA ARG A 29 -6.28 -6.17 -12.38
C ARG A 29 -7.12 -6.54 -11.15
N LEU A 30 -6.87 -7.71 -10.57
CA LEU A 30 -7.62 -8.22 -9.42
C LEU A 30 -7.52 -7.31 -8.19
N LEU A 31 -6.33 -6.77 -7.91
CA LEU A 31 -6.13 -5.83 -6.80
C LEU A 31 -6.85 -4.49 -7.06
N ASN A 32 -6.84 -3.95 -8.29
CA ASN A 32 -7.61 -2.75 -8.61
C ASN A 32 -9.13 -2.96 -8.53
N GLU A 33 -9.61 -4.13 -8.93
CA GLU A 33 -11.01 -4.50 -8.73
C GLU A 33 -11.35 -4.68 -7.24
N GLN A 34 -10.45 -5.24 -6.43
CA GLN A 34 -10.60 -5.28 -4.97
C GLN A 34 -10.77 -3.87 -4.40
N LYS A 35 -9.95 -2.90 -4.83
CA LYS A 35 -10.10 -1.49 -4.44
C LYS A 35 -11.46 -0.94 -4.84
N THR A 36 -11.92 -1.23 -6.06
CA THR A 36 -13.24 -0.79 -6.54
C THR A 36 -14.38 -1.32 -5.68
N TYR A 37 -14.34 -2.59 -5.28
CA TYR A 37 -15.34 -3.15 -4.37
C TYR A 37 -15.27 -2.56 -2.97
N TYR A 38 -14.06 -2.31 -2.45
CA TYR A 38 -13.88 -1.59 -1.19
C TYR A 38 -14.45 -0.17 -1.23
N MET A 39 -14.25 0.58 -2.31
CA MET A 39 -14.83 1.92 -2.45
C MET A 39 -16.35 1.88 -2.58
N LYS A 40 -16.91 0.89 -3.30
CA LYS A 40 -18.37 0.67 -3.33
C LYS A 40 -18.94 0.35 -1.95
N HIS A 41 -18.25 -0.49 -1.17
CA HIS A 41 -18.64 -0.77 0.21
C HIS A 41 -18.58 0.48 1.09
N ALA A 42 -17.47 1.21 1.06
CA ALA A 42 -17.27 2.43 1.83
C ALA A 42 -18.39 3.46 1.55
N ASN A 43 -18.72 3.66 0.28
CA ASN A 43 -19.79 4.57 -0.14
C ASN A 43 -21.17 4.11 0.36
N CYS A 44 -21.51 2.82 0.20
CA CYS A 44 -22.80 2.29 0.65
C CYS A 44 -22.94 2.25 2.18
N SER A 45 -21.84 2.15 2.92
CA SER A 45 -21.82 2.07 4.37
C SER A 45 -21.60 3.42 5.07
N GLY A 46 -21.49 4.52 4.30
CA GLY A 46 -21.29 5.87 4.87
C GLY A 46 -19.93 6.04 5.57
N PHE A 47 -18.87 5.38 5.07
CA PHE A 47 -17.54 5.49 5.67
C PHE A 47 -17.01 6.93 5.59
N THR A 48 -16.31 7.35 6.64
CA THR A 48 -15.53 8.59 6.60
C THR A 48 -14.35 8.47 5.65
N LYS A 49 -13.79 9.61 5.24
CA LYS A 49 -12.57 9.65 4.41
C LYS A 49 -11.43 8.83 5.01
N ALA A 50 -11.22 8.90 6.33
CA ALA A 50 -10.17 8.15 7.02
C ALA A 50 -10.43 6.64 6.96
N GLN A 51 -11.67 6.20 7.15
CA GLN A 51 -12.04 4.77 7.03
C GLN A 51 -11.88 4.26 5.59
N ALA A 52 -12.24 5.06 4.60
CA ALA A 52 -12.05 4.72 3.18
C ALA A 52 -10.55 4.62 2.83
N ILE A 53 -9.72 5.56 3.28
CA ILE A 53 -8.25 5.51 3.12
C ILE A 53 -7.66 4.27 3.78
N ALA A 54 -8.10 3.94 5.00
CA ALA A 54 -7.61 2.76 5.71
C ALA A 54 -7.93 1.47 4.95
N LEU A 55 -9.12 1.39 4.37
CA LEU A 55 -9.56 0.24 3.57
C LEU A 55 -8.77 0.15 2.24
N ASP A 56 -8.60 1.27 1.53
CA ASP A 56 -7.80 1.38 0.31
C ASP A 56 -6.35 0.96 0.53
N GLY A 57 -5.76 1.51 1.60
CA GLY A 57 -4.38 1.26 2.03
C GLY A 57 -4.04 -0.21 2.20
N THR A 58 -5.00 -1.05 2.63
CA THR A 58 -4.77 -2.49 2.80
C THR A 58 -4.31 -3.19 1.53
N VAL A 59 -4.71 -2.71 0.35
CA VAL A 59 -4.37 -3.29 -0.95
C VAL A 59 -2.95 -2.94 -1.37
N HIS A 60 -2.44 -1.79 -0.90
CA HIS A 60 -1.11 -1.28 -1.27
C HIS A 60 0.05 -2.13 -0.75
N GLU A 61 -0.17 -2.96 0.26
CA GLU A 61 0.80 -3.96 0.70
C GLU A 61 1.07 -5.01 -0.40
N ASP A 62 0.01 -5.51 -1.03
CA ASP A 62 0.10 -6.52 -2.09
C ASP A 62 0.60 -5.88 -3.40
N LEU A 63 0.20 -4.64 -3.71
CA LEU A 63 0.74 -3.87 -4.85
C LEU A 63 2.25 -3.61 -4.71
N ALA A 64 2.70 -3.25 -3.51
CA ALA A 64 4.13 -3.06 -3.24
C ALA A 64 4.93 -4.35 -3.43
N ASN A 65 4.37 -5.51 -3.03
CA ASN A 65 5.02 -6.79 -3.26
C ASN A 65 5.18 -7.09 -4.75
N ILE A 66 4.17 -6.78 -5.58
CA ILE A 66 4.27 -6.93 -7.05
C ILE A 66 5.36 -6.02 -7.61
N LEU A 67 5.33 -4.72 -7.28
CA LEU A 67 6.33 -3.76 -7.74
C LEU A 67 7.76 -4.17 -7.35
N GLN A 68 7.93 -4.73 -6.16
CA GLN A 68 9.19 -5.28 -5.71
C GLN A 68 9.65 -6.48 -6.56
N LEU A 69 8.74 -7.39 -6.93
CA LEU A 69 9.03 -8.52 -7.82
C LEU A 69 9.35 -8.05 -9.25
N GLU A 70 8.73 -6.95 -9.69
CA GLU A 70 9.01 -6.26 -10.95
C GLU A 70 10.28 -5.39 -10.91
N LYS A 71 11.01 -5.36 -9.79
CA LYS A 71 12.21 -4.52 -9.55
C LYS A 71 11.96 -3.01 -9.60
N LYS A 72 10.70 -2.56 -9.46
CA LYS A 72 10.31 -1.15 -9.34
C LYS A 72 10.39 -0.71 -7.88
N TYR A 73 11.60 -0.63 -7.33
CA TYR A 73 11.80 -0.50 -5.88
C TYR A 73 11.29 0.81 -5.28
N THR A 74 11.45 1.93 -5.98
CA THR A 74 10.97 3.25 -5.52
C THR A 74 9.46 3.33 -5.51
N ASP A 75 8.78 2.84 -6.55
CA ASP A 75 7.33 2.70 -6.57
C ASP A 75 6.83 1.77 -5.46
N ALA A 76 7.53 0.66 -5.24
CA ALA A 76 7.21 -0.29 -4.18
C ALA A 76 7.31 0.38 -2.80
N LEU A 77 8.34 1.20 -2.57
CA LEU A 77 8.52 1.97 -1.34
C LEU A 77 7.38 2.98 -1.15
N ALA A 78 6.98 3.73 -2.19
CA ALA A 78 5.87 4.68 -2.09
C ALA A 78 4.55 3.99 -1.67
N ASN A 79 4.29 2.78 -2.18
CA ASN A 79 3.13 2.00 -1.80
C ASN A 79 3.20 1.52 -0.34
N ILE A 80 4.36 1.10 0.16
CA ILE A 80 4.53 0.71 1.58
C ILE A 80 4.41 1.91 2.51
N ILE A 81 4.90 3.09 2.11
CA ILE A 81 4.72 4.33 2.86
C ILE A 81 3.25 4.65 3.00
N TYR A 82 2.50 4.65 1.90
CA TYR A 82 1.06 4.88 1.93
C TYR A 82 0.33 3.84 2.79
N TRP A 83 0.64 2.54 2.65
CA TRP A 83 0.07 1.48 3.48
C TRP A 83 0.34 1.68 4.98
N ALA A 84 1.57 2.03 5.36
CA ALA A 84 1.95 2.22 6.75
C ALA A 84 1.25 3.42 7.42
N MET A 85 0.88 4.43 6.64
CA MET A 85 0.24 5.65 7.12
C MET A 85 -1.28 5.71 6.85
N SER A 86 -1.84 4.67 6.25
CA SER A 86 -3.29 4.50 6.08
C SER A 86 -3.85 3.44 7.02
N GLY A 87 -3.04 2.46 7.43
CA GLY A 87 -3.49 1.32 8.22
C GLY A 87 -3.52 1.54 9.74
N THR A 88 -4.23 0.64 10.41
CA THR A 88 -4.34 0.56 11.88
C THR A 88 -3.39 -0.46 12.50
N ARG A 89 -2.37 -0.93 11.77
CA ARG A 89 -1.46 -1.97 12.27
C ARG A 89 -0.44 -1.38 13.25
N THR A 90 0.23 -2.28 13.96
CA THR A 90 1.24 -1.89 14.95
C THR A 90 2.42 -1.18 14.30
N LYS A 91 2.90 -0.14 14.97
CA LYS A 91 4.11 0.61 14.60
C LYS A 91 5.31 -0.30 14.31
N LYS A 92 5.50 -1.37 15.10
CA LYS A 92 6.54 -2.38 14.87
C LYS A 92 6.44 -3.02 13.48
N THR A 93 5.23 -3.33 13.01
CA THR A 93 5.00 -3.94 11.69
C THR A 93 5.32 -2.94 10.58
N HIS A 94 4.88 -1.69 10.74
CA HIS A 94 5.17 -0.61 9.79
C HIS A 94 6.68 -0.38 9.64
N VAL A 95 7.39 -0.13 10.75
CA VAL A 95 8.84 0.12 10.75
C VAL A 95 9.58 -1.02 10.07
N LYS A 96 9.26 -2.29 10.40
CA LYS A 96 9.91 -3.46 9.77
C LYS A 96 9.76 -3.45 8.24
N LYS A 97 8.55 -3.18 7.71
CA LYS A 97 8.32 -3.14 6.26
C LYS A 97 8.95 -1.93 5.60
N LEU A 98 8.83 -0.75 6.21
CA LEU A 98 9.47 0.48 5.72
C LEU A 98 10.98 0.28 5.56
N THR A 99 11.65 -0.25 6.59
CA THR A 99 13.08 -0.58 6.53
C THR A 99 13.40 -1.57 5.41
N THR A 100 12.62 -2.65 5.29
CA THR A 100 12.86 -3.68 4.27
C THR A 100 12.78 -3.11 2.85
N TYR A 101 11.78 -2.25 2.58
CA TYR A 101 11.57 -1.68 1.26
C TYR A 101 12.54 -0.54 0.95
N PHE A 102 12.88 0.28 1.95
CA PHE A 102 13.88 1.33 1.83
C PHE A 102 15.25 0.76 1.44
N ASN A 103 15.70 -0.28 2.14
CA ASN A 103 17.00 -0.90 1.88
C ASN A 103 17.13 -1.49 0.46
N ARG A 104 16.00 -1.85 -0.18
CA ARG A 104 15.99 -2.33 -1.57
C ARG A 104 16.14 -1.21 -2.60
N CYS A 105 15.86 0.04 -2.23
CA CYS A 105 16.03 1.18 -3.12
C CYS A 105 17.51 1.58 -3.30
N LYS A 106 18.38 1.20 -2.34
CA LYS A 106 19.83 1.49 -2.37
C LYS A 106 20.16 2.98 -2.56
N PHE A 107 19.40 3.87 -1.92
CA PHE A 107 19.73 5.29 -1.92
C PHE A 107 21.12 5.51 -1.31
N GLU A 108 21.96 6.29 -1.99
CA GLU A 108 23.36 6.49 -1.57
C GLU A 108 23.52 7.57 -0.50
N GLN A 109 22.69 8.62 -0.56
CA GLN A 109 22.85 9.82 0.26
C GLN A 109 21.78 9.98 1.35
N VAL A 110 20.76 9.11 1.34
CA VAL A 110 19.63 9.18 2.26
C VAL A 110 19.70 8.04 3.24
N SER A 111 19.65 8.35 4.53
CA SER A 111 19.55 7.36 5.59
C SER A 111 18.11 6.92 5.83
N LEU A 112 17.94 5.70 6.35
CA LEU A 112 16.65 5.18 6.80
C LEU A 112 15.97 6.10 7.84
N SER A 113 16.76 6.84 8.63
CA SER A 113 16.22 7.77 9.63
C SER A 113 15.38 8.89 9.03
N VAL A 114 15.64 9.32 7.78
CA VAL A 114 14.81 10.31 7.08
C VAL A 114 13.40 9.76 6.85
N LEU A 115 13.30 8.53 6.36
CA LEU A 115 12.02 7.84 6.16
C LEU A 115 11.28 7.62 7.48
N LEU A 116 11.98 7.14 8.51
CA LEU A 116 11.34 6.89 9.80
C LEU A 116 10.88 8.20 10.46
N GLY A 117 11.65 9.28 10.35
CA GLY A 117 11.24 10.61 10.81
C GLY A 117 9.99 11.12 10.09
N TYR A 118 9.93 10.98 8.77
CA TYR A 118 8.73 11.28 8.00
C TYR A 118 7.52 10.45 8.45
N TYR A 119 7.72 9.17 8.74
CA TYR A 119 6.67 8.29 9.26
C TYR A 119 6.16 8.71 10.65
N GLU A 120 7.04 8.98 11.61
CA GLU A 120 6.63 9.44 12.94
C GLU A 120 5.82 10.74 12.89
N GLN A 121 6.17 11.66 12.00
CA GLN A 121 5.48 12.95 11.88
C GLN A 121 4.10 12.87 11.21
N ASN A 122 3.81 11.77 10.51
CA ASN A 122 2.66 11.67 9.61
C ASN A 122 1.76 10.45 9.85
N ILE A 123 2.13 9.52 10.72
CA ILE A 123 1.36 8.30 10.99
C ILE A 123 -0.12 8.59 11.35
N ASP A 124 -0.38 9.67 12.08
CA ASP A 124 -1.74 10.05 12.49
C ASP A 124 -2.45 11.01 11.51
N LYS A 125 -1.77 11.42 10.42
CA LYS A 125 -2.25 12.49 9.52
C LYS A 125 -2.91 11.99 8.24
N SER A 126 -2.91 10.68 7.98
CA SER A 126 -3.44 10.07 6.74
C SER A 126 -2.91 10.76 5.47
N ILE A 127 -1.77 10.31 4.95
CA ILE A 127 -1.24 10.82 3.68
C ILE A 127 -1.91 10.19 2.47
N THR A 128 -1.80 10.83 1.31
CA THR A 128 -2.19 10.27 0.01
C THR A 128 -1.04 9.49 -0.63
N LEU A 129 -1.34 8.63 -1.61
CA LEU A 129 -0.32 7.97 -2.41
C LEU A 129 0.54 8.98 -3.20
N ILE A 130 -0.03 10.11 -3.61
CA ILE A 130 0.70 11.19 -4.31
C ILE A 130 1.77 11.76 -3.38
N GLN A 131 1.42 12.10 -2.14
CA GLN A 131 2.37 12.58 -1.13
C GLN A 131 3.46 11.54 -0.84
N ALA A 132 3.11 10.26 -0.78
CA ALA A 132 4.10 9.19 -0.63
C ALA A 132 5.09 9.14 -1.81
N LYS A 133 4.60 9.29 -3.05
CA LYS A 133 5.44 9.34 -4.25
C LYS A 133 6.34 10.57 -4.29
N GLU A 134 5.79 11.75 -3.97
CA GLU A 134 6.55 13.00 -3.88
C GLU A 134 7.63 12.96 -2.80
N PHE A 135 7.37 12.26 -1.68
CA PHE A 135 8.38 12.04 -0.68
C PHE A 135 9.51 11.16 -1.23
N VAL A 136 9.18 10.02 -1.85
CA VAL A 136 10.18 9.09 -2.41
C VAL A 136 11.01 9.73 -3.53
N SER A 137 10.39 10.54 -4.39
CA SER A 137 11.12 11.22 -5.47
C SER A 137 12.18 12.20 -4.95
N LYS A 138 12.01 12.73 -3.74
CA LYS A 138 13.01 13.60 -3.08
C LYS A 138 14.17 12.82 -2.46
N LEU A 139 14.10 11.49 -2.43
CA LEU A 139 15.16 10.62 -1.91
C LEU A 139 16.09 10.07 -3.00
N CYS A 140 15.68 10.22 -4.27
CA CYS A 140 16.39 9.74 -5.44
C CYS A 140 17.43 10.76 -5.91
#